data_AF-A0A1S2P2Y2-F1
#
_entry.id   AF-A0A1S2P2Y2-F1
#
_cell.length_a   1.000
_cell.length_b   1.000
_cell.length_c   1.000
_cell.angle_alpha   90.00
_cell.angle_beta   90.00
_cell.angle_gamma   90.00
#
_symmetry.space_group_name_H-M   'P 1'
#
loop_
_entity.id
_entity.type
_entity.pdbx_description
1 polymer ?
#
loop_
_entity_poly.entity_id
_entity_poly.type
_entity_poly.pdbx_seq_one_letter_code
_entity_poly.pdbx_strand_id
1 'polypeptide(L)' 'MNADASTESGSLIDANVREGAHQMLAAALETEVDQYIAELAAETDAAGRRLVVRNGHHRPRTVTTAAGPGPRV' A
#
# COMPACT_ATOMS: atom_id res chain seq x y z
N MET A 1 5.27 -23.04 -34.97
CA MET A 1 6.10 -22.48 -33.88
C MET A 1 5.71 -21.02 -33.70
N ASN A 2 4.69 -20.70 -32.90
CA ASN A 2 4.24 -19.32 -32.61
C ASN A 2 3.55 -19.19 -31.22
N ALA A 3 3.55 -20.26 -30.40
CA ALA A 3 2.90 -20.24 -29.09
C ALA A 3 3.74 -19.50 -28.03
N ASP A 4 5.06 -19.51 -28.20
CA ASP A 4 6.03 -19.01 -27.23
C ASP A 4 5.96 -17.48 -27.07
N ALA A 5 5.96 -16.72 -28.17
CA ALA A 5 5.93 -15.26 -28.15
C ALA A 5 4.60 -14.67 -27.62
N SER A 6 3.48 -15.37 -27.84
CA SER A 6 2.17 -14.96 -27.33
C SER A 6 2.04 -15.20 -25.82
N THR A 7 2.63 -16.27 -25.31
CA THR A 7 2.69 -16.57 -23.86
C THR A 7 3.63 -15.62 -23.12
N GLU A 8 4.79 -15.29 -23.69
CA GLU A 8 5.72 -14.27 -23.18
C GLU A 8 5.06 -12.88 -23.09
N SER A 9 4.33 -12.48 -24.14
CA SER A 9 3.60 -11.21 -24.16
C SER A 9 2.46 -11.15 -23.13
N GLY A 10 1.73 -12.25 -22.96
CA GLY A 10 0.71 -12.38 -21.91
C GLY A 10 1.32 -12.27 -20.51
N SER A 11 2.46 -12.92 -20.28
CA SER A 11 3.21 -12.85 -19.01
C SER A 11 3.65 -11.41 -18.67
N LEU A 12 4.08 -10.63 -19.67
CA LEU A 12 4.46 -9.23 -19.48
C LEU A 12 3.26 -8.35 -19.08
N ILE A 13 2.10 -8.54 -19.72
CA ILE A 13 0.89 -7.78 -19.37
C ILE A 13 0.42 -8.14 -17.96
N ASP A 14 0.41 -9.43 -17.60
CA ASP A 14 0.03 -9.88 -16.26
C ASP A 14 0.95 -9.31 -15.17
N ALA A 15 2.25 -9.20 -15.45
CA ALA A 15 3.22 -8.58 -14.55
C ALA A 15 2.91 -7.08 -14.35
N ASN A 16 2.62 -6.34 -15.44
CA ASN A 16 2.27 -4.93 -15.37
C ASN A 16 0.95 -4.70 -14.62
N VAL A 17 -0.06 -5.55 -14.84
CA VAL A 17 -1.35 -5.46 -14.13
C VAL A 17 -1.16 -5.72 -12.64
N ARG A 18 -0.36 -6.73 -12.27
CA ARG A 18 -0.06 -7.04 -10.87
C ARG A 18 0.66 -5.90 -10.17
N GLU A 19 1.65 -5.31 -10.83
CA GLU A 19 2.40 -4.17 -10.31
C GLU A 19 1.51 -2.93 -10.17
N GLY A 20 0.69 -2.63 -11.18
CA GLY A 20 -0.28 -1.54 -11.14
C GLY A 20 -1.29 -1.71 -10.00
N ALA A 21 -1.83 -2.92 -9.80
CA ALA A 21 -2.72 -3.22 -8.68
C ALA A 21 -2.04 -3.01 -7.33
N HIS A 22 -0.77 -3.39 -7.20
CA HIS A 22 -0.01 -3.18 -5.97
C HIS A 22 0.20 -1.68 -5.68
N GLN A 23 0.54 -0.88 -6.71
CA GLN A 23 0.65 0.57 -6.58
C GLN A 23 -0.68 1.25 -6.24
N MET A 24 -1.79 0.79 -6.84
CA MET A 24 -3.13 1.31 -6.51
C MET A 24 -3.50 1.03 -5.06
N LEU A 25 -3.21 -0.18 -4.54
CA LEU A 25 -3.45 -0.52 -3.14
C LEU A 25 -2.60 0.32 -2.19
N ALA A 26 -1.33 0.53 -2.52
CA ALA A 26 -0.46 1.41 -1.75
C ALA A 26 -1.00 2.85 -1.73
N ALA A 27 -1.39 3.41 -2.87
CA ALA A 27 -1.96 4.76 -2.96
C ALA A 27 -3.30 4.90 -2.23
N ALA A 28 -4.14 3.85 -2.25
CA ALA A 28 -5.40 3.83 -1.51
C ALA A 28 -5.14 3.86 0.01
N LEU A 29 -4.19 3.07 0.50
CA LEU A 29 -3.82 3.08 1.92
C LEU A 29 -3.28 4.45 2.36
N GLU A 30 -2.43 5.06 1.54
CA GLU A 30 -1.92 6.41 1.78
C GLU A 30 -3.06 7.45 1.89
N THR A 31 -4.02 7.36 0.97
CA THR A 31 -5.21 8.23 0.98
C THR A 31 -6.06 8.02 2.22
N GLU A 32 -6.26 6.77 2.64
CA GLU A 32 -7.04 6.43 3.84
C GLU A 32 -6.38 6.98 5.11
N VAL A 33 -5.05 6.88 5.22
CA VAL A 33 -4.28 7.47 6.33
C VAL A 33 -4.44 8.98 6.35
N ASP A 34 -4.34 9.64 5.21
CA ASP A 34 -4.47 11.10 5.12
C ASP A 34 -5.90 11.56 5.46
N GLN A 35 -6.92 10.83 5.01
CA GLN A 35 -8.32 11.09 5.37
C GLN A 35 -8.56 10.95 6.88
N TYR A 36 -8.10 9.85 7.48
CA TYR A 36 -8.23 9.63 8.92
C TYR A 36 -7.56 10.75 9.73
N ILE A 37 -6.37 11.17 9.32
CA ILE A 37 -5.65 12.28 9.96
C ILE A 37 -6.42 13.59 9.80
N ALA A 38 -6.99 13.87 8.63
CA ALA A 38 -7.75 15.10 8.39
C ALA A 38 -9.03 15.16 9.23
N GLU A 39 -9.75 14.04 9.34
CA GLU A 39 -10.98 13.94 10.15
C GLU A 39 -10.72 14.24 11.63
N LEU A 40 -9.60 13.77 12.18
CA LEU A 40 -9.22 13.98 13.58
C LEU A 40 -8.30 15.21 13.78
N ALA A 41 -8.18 16.10 12.80
CA ALA A 41 -7.27 17.25 12.89
C ALA A 41 -7.66 18.25 14.00
N ALA A 42 -8.95 18.33 14.34
CA ALA A 42 -9.47 19.20 15.39
C ALA A 42 -9.36 18.58 16.80
N GLU A 43 -9.06 17.30 16.91
CA GLU A 43 -8.89 16.63 18.20
C GLU A 43 -7.51 16.96 18.78
N THR A 44 -7.49 17.83 19.78
CA THR A 44 -6.27 18.28 20.45
C THR A 44 -6.30 18.03 21.95
N ASP A 45 -5.12 17.81 22.55
CA ASP A 45 -4.96 17.80 24.01
C ASP A 45 -5.13 19.21 24.62
N ALA A 46 -5.04 19.31 25.95
CA ALA A 46 -5.16 20.58 26.67
C ALA A 46 -4.05 21.60 26.33
N ALA A 47 -2.95 21.17 25.71
CA ALA A 47 -1.85 22.02 25.25
C ALA A 47 -1.99 22.40 23.76
N GLY A 48 -3.09 22.01 23.10
CA GLY A 48 -3.35 22.31 21.69
C GLY A 48 -2.60 21.40 20.71
N ARG A 49 -2.05 20.26 21.16
CA ARG A 49 -1.37 19.30 20.28
C ARG A 49 -2.37 18.28 19.76
N ARG A 50 -2.29 17.99 18.46
CA ARG A 50 -3.14 16.97 17.81
C ARG A 50 -2.94 15.61 18.47
N LEU A 51 -4.06 14.93 18.75
CA LEU A 51 -4.06 13.59 19.34
C LEU A 51 -3.65 12.51 18.32
N VAL A 52 -3.95 12.73 17.04
CA VAL A 52 -3.60 11.83 15.93
C VAL A 52 -2.68 12.51 14.94
N VAL A 53 -1.52 11.88 14.70
CA VAL A 53 -0.50 12.31 13.75
C VAL A 53 0.08 11.12 12.99
N ARG A 54 0.60 11.35 11.79
CA ARG A 54 1.33 10.33 11.03
C ARG A 54 2.66 10.02 11.69
N ASN A 55 2.92 8.75 12.00
CA ASN A 55 4.19 8.30 12.59
C ASN A 55 5.24 7.93 11.51
N GLY A 56 5.34 8.73 10.45
CA GLY A 56 6.24 8.48 9.31
C GLY A 56 6.04 7.10 8.66
N HIS A 57 7.11 6.59 8.03
CA HIS A 57 7.15 5.23 7.47
C HIS A 57 8.15 4.38 8.23
N HIS A 58 7.78 3.15 8.53
CA HIS A 58 8.68 2.18 9.14
C HIS A 58 9.61 1.56 8.08
N ARG A 59 10.72 0.96 8.52
CA ARG A 59 11.57 0.17 7.61
C ARG A 59 10.78 -1.02 7.05
N PRO A 60 10.87 -1.31 5.73
CA PRO A 60 10.04 -2.33 5.14
C PRO A 60 10.30 -3.72 5.76
N ARG A 61 9.25 -4.39 6.21
CA ARG A 61 9.32 -5.70 6.88
C ARG A 61 8.31 -6.67 6.30
N THR A 62 8.69 -7.94 6.20
CA THR A 62 7.79 -9.00 5.76
C THR A 62 6.68 -9.20 6.79
N VAL A 63 5.43 -9.13 6.35
CA VAL A 63 4.28 -9.36 7.23
C VAL A 63 3.93 -10.84 7.22
N THR A 64 3.98 -11.51 8.36
CA THR A 64 3.48 -12.89 8.45
C THR A 64 1.96 -12.86 8.54
N THR A 65 1.30 -13.47 7.55
CA THR A 65 -0.15 -13.69 7.56
C THR A 65 -0.45 -15.19 7.76
N ALA A 66 -1.70 -15.56 8.01
CA ALA A 66 -2.10 -16.97 8.12
C ALA A 66 -1.81 -17.77 6.83
N ALA A 67 -1.66 -17.10 5.68
CA ALA A 67 -1.28 -17.69 4.40
C ALA A 67 0.25 -17.81 4.19
N GLY A 68 1.06 -17.46 5.19
CA GLY A 68 2.52 -17.44 5.11
C GLY A 68 3.10 -16.02 5.00
N PRO A 69 4.41 -15.91 4.69
CA PRO A 69 5.10 -14.62 4.55
C PRO A 69 4.48 -13.81 3.41
N GLY A 70 3.93 -12.65 3.76
CA GLY A 70 3.31 -11.70 2.84
C GLY A 70 4.30 -10.67 2.29
N PRO A 71 3.80 -9.68 1.53
CA PRO A 71 4.62 -8.60 0.99
C PRO A 71 5.29 -7.79 2.11
N ARG A 72 6.38 -7.10 1.75
CA ARG A 72 7.06 -6.17 2.66
C ARG A 72 6.28 -4.87 2.69
N VAL A 73 5.89 -4.44 3.90
CA VAL A 73 5.24 -3.14 4.18
C VAL A 73 6.18 -2.24 4.97
#